data_AF-A0A135VWJ8-F1
#
_entry.id   AF-A0A135VWJ8-F1
#
_cell.length_a   1.000
_cell.length_b   1.000
_cell.length_c   1.000
_cell.angle_alpha   90.00
_cell.angle_beta   90.00
_cell.angle_gamma   90.00
#
_symmetry.space_group_name_H-M   'P 1'
#
loop_
_entity.id
_entity.type
_entity.pdbx_description
1 polymer ?
#
loop_
_entity_poly.entity_id
_entity_poly.type
_entity_poly.pdbx_seq_one_letter_code
_entity_poly.pdbx_strand_id
1 'polypeptide(L)' 'MTEACRDDACQRRIQDIDNAIRHEKNVWSIILKSSQDLNDVNHALRFCEVFRLEAKVRIDSRGLEVLVRDDFIRLL' A
#
# COMPACT_ATOMS: atom_id res chain seq x y z
N MET A 1 -25.49 15.31 9.35
CA MET A 1 -25.32 14.06 8.56
C MET A 1 -25.92 14.32 7.20
N THR A 2 -25.10 14.09 6.18
CA THR A 2 -25.22 14.33 4.73
C THR A 2 -26.64 14.22 4.13
N GLU A 3 -27.19 15.37 3.70
CA GLU A 3 -28.35 15.46 2.78
C GLU A 3 -28.02 15.03 1.33
N ALA A 4 -26.82 14.50 1.06
CA ALA A 4 -26.29 14.33 -0.29
C ALA A 4 -26.79 13.09 -1.06
N CYS A 5 -27.42 12.10 -0.41
CA CYS A 5 -28.02 10.95 -1.09
C CYS A 5 -29.38 10.62 -0.45
N ARG A 6 -30.48 10.96 -1.14
CA ARG A 6 -31.85 10.58 -0.74
C ARG A 6 -32.39 9.36 -1.50
N ASP A 7 -31.60 8.79 -2.40
CA ASP A 7 -32.05 7.75 -3.33
C ASP A 7 -31.23 6.46 -3.16
N ASP A 8 -31.89 5.30 -3.10
CA ASP A 8 -31.25 3.99 -2.93
C ASP A 8 -30.22 3.68 -4.02
N ALA A 9 -30.42 4.24 -5.22
CA ALA A 9 -29.49 4.15 -6.33
C ALA A 9 -28.18 4.95 -6.10
N CYS A 10 -28.26 6.10 -5.41
CA CYS A 10 -27.11 6.91 -5.01
C CYS A 10 -26.24 6.13 -4.02
N GLN A 11 -26.89 5.50 -3.05
CA GLN A 11 -26.23 4.70 -2.03
C GLN A 11 -25.54 3.47 -2.62
N ARG A 12 -26.20 2.75 -3.55
CA ARG A 12 -25.58 1.62 -4.26
C ARG A 12 -24.36 2.02 -5.08
N ARG A 13 -24.44 3.15 -5.81
CA ARG A 13 -23.28 3.63 -6.59
C ARG A 13 -22.10 4.01 -5.71
N ILE A 14 -22.34 4.65 -4.57
CA ILE A 14 -21.29 4.92 -3.59
C ILE A 14 -20.70 3.60 -3.08
N GLN A 15 -21.55 2.61 -2.76
CA GLN A 15 -21.11 1.29 -2.33
C GLN A 15 -20.27 0.58 -3.40
N ASP A 16 -20.67 0.67 -4.66
CA ASP A 16 -19.97 0.08 -5.80
C ASP A 16 -18.61 0.75 -6.04
N ILE A 17 -18.54 2.08 -5.92
CA ILE A 17 -17.29 2.85 -5.98
C ILE A 17 -16.39 2.47 -4.80
N ASP A 18 -16.91 2.45 -3.58
CA ASP A 18 -16.16 2.04 -2.38
C ASP A 18 -15.65 0.60 -2.50
N ASN A 19 -16.45 -0.30 -3.07
CA ASN A 19 -16.08 -1.70 -3.31
C ASN A 19 -15.02 -1.81 -4.42
N ALA A 20 -15.11 -1.02 -5.49
CA ALA A 20 -14.11 -0.98 -6.55
C ALA A 20 -12.77 -0.44 -6.04
N ILE A 21 -12.78 0.66 -5.28
CA ILE A 21 -11.59 1.23 -4.62
C ILE A 21 -11.03 0.23 -3.58
N ARG A 22 -11.88 -0.49 -2.86
CA ARG A 22 -11.46 -1.56 -1.94
C ARG A 22 -10.92 -2.80 -2.64
N HIS A 23 -11.23 -3.04 -3.91
CA HIS A 23 -10.74 -4.18 -4.69
C HIS A 23 -9.45 -3.84 -5.44
N GLU A 24 -9.30 -2.60 -5.91
CA GLU A 24 -7.99 -1.99 -6.22
C GLU A 24 -7.27 -1.66 -4.90
N LYS A 25 -7.06 -2.68 -4.05
CA LYS A 25 -6.14 -2.50 -2.93
C LYS A 25 -4.81 -2.14 -3.54
N ASN A 26 -4.28 -0.97 -3.15
CA ASN A 26 -2.85 -0.70 -3.18
C ASN A 26 -2.17 -1.81 -2.37
N VAL A 27 -1.95 -2.97 -2.98
CA VAL A 27 -1.35 -4.12 -2.33
C VAL A 27 0.13 -3.77 -2.19
N TRP A 28 0.59 -3.79 -0.95
CA TRP A 28 1.99 -3.54 -0.63
C TRP A 28 2.61 -4.87 -0.25
N SER A 29 3.64 -5.26 -0.99
CA SER A 29 4.43 -6.46 -0.76
C SER A 29 5.65 -6.13 0.10
N ILE A 30 6.05 -7.05 0.98
CA ILE A 30 7.12 -6.82 1.95
C ILE A 30 8.45 -7.27 1.30
N ILE A 31 9.39 -6.34 1.15
CA ILE A 31 10.76 -6.63 0.72
C ILE A 31 11.67 -6.90 1.91
N LEU A 32 11.52 -6.12 2.99
CA LEU A 32 12.27 -6.32 4.23
C LEU A 32 11.28 -6.49 5.38
N LYS A 33 11.39 -7.63 6.07
CA LYS A 33 10.57 -7.95 7.22
C LYS A 33 11.29 -7.55 8.51
N SER A 34 10.65 -6.71 9.31
CA SER A 34 10.99 -6.26 10.66
C SER A 34 12.49 -6.31 10.99
N SER A 35 13.25 -5.29 10.59
CA SER A 35 14.65 -5.09 11.03
C SER A 35 14.76 -3.91 12.00
N GLN A 36 15.65 -4.03 12.97
CA GLN A 36 16.06 -2.89 13.82
C GLN A 36 17.35 -2.23 13.33
N ASP A 37 18.02 -2.83 12.34
CA ASP A 37 19.20 -2.27 11.73
C ASP A 37 18.80 -1.27 10.64
N LEU A 38 19.21 -0.01 10.82
CA LEU A 38 18.98 1.04 9.84
C LEU A 38 19.73 0.79 8.53
N ASN A 39 20.84 0.05 8.54
CA ASN A 39 21.56 -0.31 7.33
C ASN A 39 20.75 -1.27 6.46
N ASP A 40 20.07 -2.26 7.04
CA ASP A 40 19.20 -3.17 6.29
C ASP A 40 18.07 -2.39 5.60
N VAL A 41 17.44 -1.47 6.34
CA VAL A 41 16.38 -0.60 5.82
C VAL A 41 16.92 0.27 4.68
N ASN A 42 18.10 0.88 4.85
CA ASN A 42 18.74 1.69 3.82
C ASN A 42 19.12 0.89 2.58
N HIS A 43 19.62 -0.35 2.74
CA HIS A 43 19.90 -1.24 1.61
C HIS A 43 18.62 -1.62 0.86
N ALA A 44 17.55 -1.95 1.58
CA ALA A 44 16.24 -2.24 0.97
C ALA A 44 15.66 -1.04 0.23
N LEU A 45 15.78 0.17 0.78
CA LEU A 45 15.35 1.40 0.10
C LEU A 45 16.19 1.70 -1.14
N ARG A 46 17.51 1.51 -1.08
CA ARG A 46 18.41 1.64 -2.25
C ARG A 46 18.04 0.67 -3.37
N PHE A 47 17.71 -0.58 -3.02
CA PHE A 47 17.18 -1.53 -4.01
C PHE A 47 15.95 -0.96 -4.69
N CYS A 48 14.98 -0.46 -3.92
CA CYS A 48 13.76 0.13 -4.48
C CYS A 48 14.07 1.33 -5.40
N GLU A 49 15.00 2.19 -5.02
CA GLU A 49 15.43 3.35 -5.81
C GLU A 49 16.04 2.93 -7.16
N VAL A 50 16.95 1.96 -7.16
CA VAL A 50 17.62 1.46 -8.38
C VAL A 50 16.60 0.91 -9.38
N PHE A 51 15.60 0.18 -8.89
CA PHE A 51 14.54 -0.40 -9.71
C PHE A 51 13.33 0.52 -9.92
N ARG A 52 13.41 1.78 -9.44
CA ARG A 52 12.32 2.77 -9.50
C ARG A 52 10.98 2.24 -8.94
N LEU A 53 11.07 1.43 -7.88
CA LEU A 53 9.91 0.89 -7.18
C LEU A 53 9.38 1.92 -6.20
N GLU A 54 8.06 2.08 -6.18
CA GLU A 54 7.40 2.86 -5.13
C GLU A 54 7.47 2.08 -3.81
N ALA A 55 8.16 2.65 -2.82
CA ALA A 55 8.43 2.02 -1.54
C ALA A 55 7.96 2.88 -0.36
N LYS A 56 7.63 2.22 0.77
CA LYS A 56 7.35 2.87 2.05
C LYS A 56 7.93 2.07 3.21
N VAL A 57 8.25 2.77 4.29
CA VAL A 57 8.68 2.15 5.55
C VAL A 57 7.51 2.11 6.52
N ARG A 58 7.21 0.94 7.08
CA ARG A 58 6.26 0.75 8.17
C ARG A 58 7.04 0.51 9.46
N ILE A 59 6.61 1.17 10.54
CA ILE A 59 7.13 0.95 11.89
C ILE A 59 6.12 0.09 12.63
N ASP A 60 6.55 -1.06 13.15
CA ASP A 60 5.75 -1.90 14.04
C ASP A 60 6.49 -2.13 15.38
N SER A 61 5.87 -2.88 16.30
CA SER A 61 6.49 -3.18 17.61
C SER A 61 7.72 -4.08 17.53
N ARG A 62 8.02 -4.65 16.36
CA ARG A 62 9.15 -5.57 16.12
C ARG A 62 10.30 -4.86 15.41
N GLY A 63 10.03 -3.78 14.66
CA GLY A 63 11.03 -2.94 14.04
C GLY A 63 10.50 -2.20 12.81
N LEU A 64 11.38 -2.07 11.81
CA LEU A 64 11.11 -1.39 10.56
C LEU A 64 10.90 -2.42 9.44
N GLU A 65 9.83 -2.24 8.67
CA GLU A 65 9.53 -3.02 7.48
C GLU A 65 9.58 -2.14 6.25
N VAL A 66 10.15 -2.65 5.16
CA VAL A 66 10.12 -1.98 3.86
C VAL A 66 9.13 -2.69 2.97
N LEU A 67 8.14 -1.95 2.49
CA LEU A 67 7.13 -2.44 1.57
C LEU A 67 7.26 -1.73 0.22
N VAL A 68 6.92 -2.45 -0.85
CA VAL A 68 6.82 -1.93 -2.21
C VAL A 68 5.44 -2.19 -2.78
N ARG A 69 5.00 -1.41 -3.76
CA ARG A 69 3.72 -1.71 -4.40
C ARG A 69 3.80 -2.97 -5.27
N ASP A 70 2.80 -3.83 -5.11
CA ASP A 70 2.74 -5.17 -5.71
C ASP A 70 2.54 -5.14 -7.23
N ASP A 71 1.98 -4.06 -7.78
CA ASP A 71 1.80 -3.88 -9.21
C ASP A 71 3.11 -3.76 -10.00
N PHE A 72 4.21 -3.39 -9.32
CA PHE A 72 5.54 -3.37 -9.93
C PHE A 72 6.29 -4.71 -9.88
N ILE A 73 6.00 -5.57 -8.89
CA ILE A 73 6.70 -6.86 -8.75
C ILE A 73 6.30 -7.84 -9.85
N ARG A 74 5.07 -7.78 -10.35
CA ARG A 74 4.62 -8.69 -11.43
C ARG A 74 5.33 -8.47 -12.77
N LEU A 75 6.14 -7.42 -12.89
CA LEU A 75 6.90 -7.05 -14.09
C LEU A 75 8.40 -7.39 -13.98
N LEU A 76 8.86 -7.89 -12.83
CA LEU A 76 10.24 -8.33 -12.58
C LEU A 76 10.33 -9.85 -12.57
#